data_AF-A0AAR2JI50-F1
#
_entry.id   AF-A0AAR2JI50-F1
#
_cell.length_a   1.000
_cell.length_b   1.000
_cell.length_c   1.000
_cell.angle_alpha   90.00
_cell.angle_beta   90.00
_cell.angle_gamma   90.00
#
_symmetry.space_group_name_H-M   'P 1'
#
loop_
_entity.id
_entity.type
_entity.pdbx_description
1 polymer ?
#
loop_
_entity_poly.entity_id
_entity_poly.type
_entity_poly.pdbx_seq_one_letter_code
_entity_poly.pdbx_strand_id
1 'polypeptide(L)'
;MPEIKLRHVVSCSSEDSTHKADNLLSSDTYRKWKAARPGEKQTSVILQFDKEEQVHSIDIGNEGSAFVEVLVGHSTSVKDQDFEVLLVTSSFMSPTESRGGTNMNRVRFFGPQQLVKAQAQERWDRVKIVCSQPYSKTIAYGIAFIKFHSPPDNSEAPAATPPKLTKLGQFRVKDECPSSGPSLQPGSLFFSRDTTTKSSPGLKGKITCTHSQHPTAEPLSYIPSQQPPVKRKFEFSKERQDSPAPPAKKPSPVGSSQTPEKKPDSKPKPKARPKTAETVPLNKILEGVVFVLSGFQNPFRGELREKALVMGAKYRPDWTPDSTHLICAFANTPKYGQVKAAGGLIVRKEWVLDCHKRKQKISYKRYLMDGAESSSEESTPEDDDRSDEEKKKVCWALLRVEMQKKKRGESAGVRQRGGGREERKSEGPGEKENDPYGGSTDENTDAEEEEDKPIPELPDFLTGKWFYLYGKFPENQRRLLQRYIVAFNGAVEDYMSEKVQFVITSQGWDDSFEDALMENGNLSFVKPSWIFAINDRQKMLPYQPYTVVP
;
A
#
# COMPACT_ATOMS: atom_id res chain seq x y z
N MET A 1 -15.93 15.40 -22.39
CA MET A 1 -16.73 16.17 -21.42
C MET A 1 -16.26 17.61 -21.51
N PRO A 2 -17.15 18.60 -21.60
CA PRO A 2 -16.75 20.01 -21.66
C PRO A 2 -16.17 20.46 -20.32
N GLU A 3 -15.12 21.30 -20.34
CA GLU A 3 -14.57 21.92 -19.12
C GLU A 3 -15.38 23.18 -18.78
N ILE A 4 -15.97 23.20 -17.58
CA ILE A 4 -16.79 24.30 -17.06
C ILE A 4 -15.86 25.47 -16.73
N LYS A 5 -16.17 26.65 -17.28
CA LYS A 5 -15.32 27.83 -17.11
C LYS A 5 -15.58 28.54 -15.78
N LEU A 6 -14.49 28.89 -15.10
CA LEU A 6 -14.48 29.75 -13.93
C LEU A 6 -14.41 31.22 -14.38
N ARG A 7 -15.21 32.10 -13.77
CA ARG A 7 -15.32 33.52 -14.16
C ARG A 7 -14.52 34.44 -13.25
N HIS A 8 -14.64 34.29 -11.93
CA HIS A 8 -13.87 35.07 -10.94
C HIS A 8 -13.91 34.40 -9.55
N VAL A 9 -13.00 34.82 -8.67
CA VAL A 9 -13.06 34.53 -7.22
C VAL A 9 -14.12 35.43 -6.59
N VAL A 10 -15.07 34.84 -5.86
CA VAL A 10 -16.11 35.56 -5.11
C VAL A 10 -15.60 35.94 -3.71
N SER A 11 -14.90 35.01 -3.05
CA SER A 11 -14.22 35.26 -1.78
C SER A 11 -13.10 34.24 -1.55
N CYS A 12 -12.16 34.59 -0.67
CA CYS A 12 -11.14 33.69 -0.17
C CYS A 12 -10.90 34.00 1.32
N SER A 13 -10.78 32.97 2.17
CA SER A 13 -10.52 33.18 3.60
C SER A 13 -9.06 33.50 3.90
N SER A 14 -8.13 33.04 3.06
CA SER A 14 -6.69 33.23 3.23
C SER A 14 -5.94 32.94 1.92
N GLU A 15 -5.13 33.90 1.46
CA GLU A 15 -4.28 33.75 0.27
C GLU A 15 -2.87 34.32 0.49
N ASP A 16 -1.86 33.65 -0.07
CA ASP A 16 -0.49 34.18 -0.13
C ASP A 16 -0.36 35.28 -1.21
N SER A 17 0.53 36.23 -0.94
CA SER A 17 1.00 37.31 -1.81
C SER A 17 1.35 36.88 -3.25
N THR A 18 1.93 35.70 -3.43
CA THR A 18 2.34 35.14 -4.74
C THR A 18 1.35 34.08 -5.21
N HIS A 19 0.91 33.21 -4.30
CA HIS A 19 -0.03 32.11 -4.55
C HIS A 19 -1.48 32.48 -4.22
N LYS A 20 -1.95 33.54 -4.89
CA LYS A 20 -3.31 34.08 -4.81
C LYS A 20 -4.40 33.10 -5.26
N ALA A 21 -5.64 33.35 -4.83
CA ALA A 21 -6.82 32.60 -5.27
C ALA A 21 -7.08 32.71 -6.78
N ASP A 22 -6.83 33.88 -7.38
CA ASP A 22 -7.05 34.14 -8.82
C ASP A 22 -6.27 33.20 -9.74
N ASN A 23 -5.17 32.62 -9.25
CA ASN A 23 -4.38 31.62 -9.99
C ASN A 23 -5.22 30.40 -10.41
N LEU A 24 -6.27 30.05 -9.65
CA LEU A 24 -7.17 28.93 -9.95
C LEU A 24 -8.10 29.19 -11.14
N LEU A 25 -8.27 30.44 -11.56
CA LEU A 25 -9.04 30.81 -12.75
C LEU A 25 -8.27 30.53 -14.05
N SER A 26 -6.95 30.34 -13.94
CA SER A 26 -6.05 30.06 -15.07
C SER A 26 -5.85 28.56 -15.23
N SER A 27 -5.84 28.07 -16.47
CA SER A 27 -5.51 26.67 -16.80
C SER A 27 -4.00 26.35 -16.71
N ASP A 28 -3.18 27.32 -16.30
CA ASP A 28 -1.73 27.25 -16.14
C ASP A 28 -1.33 26.35 -14.96
N THR A 29 -0.88 25.12 -15.23
CA THR A 29 -0.45 24.12 -14.22
C THR A 29 0.71 24.56 -13.31
N TYR A 30 1.37 25.67 -13.64
CA TYR A 30 2.47 26.26 -12.88
C TYR A 30 1.98 27.18 -11.74
N ARG A 31 0.79 27.75 -11.89
CA ARG A 31 0.15 28.64 -10.93
C ARG A 31 -0.59 27.82 -9.88
N LYS A 32 -0.73 28.36 -8.67
CA LYS A 32 -1.32 27.67 -7.49
C LYS A 32 -1.94 28.67 -6.53
N TRP A 33 -2.91 28.22 -5.72
CA TRP A 33 -3.40 28.95 -4.55
C TRP A 33 -2.88 28.29 -3.26
N LYS A 34 -2.47 29.12 -2.30
CA LYS A 34 -2.03 28.69 -0.96
C LYS A 34 -2.53 29.66 0.11
N ALA A 35 -2.76 29.15 1.32
CA ALA A 35 -3.02 29.95 2.50
C ALA A 35 -1.91 30.97 2.78
N ALA A 36 -2.28 32.13 3.32
CA ALA A 36 -1.38 33.23 3.65
C ALA A 36 -0.34 32.86 4.72
N ARG A 37 -0.69 31.97 5.65
CA ARG A 37 0.18 31.55 6.76
C ARG A 37 0.30 30.02 6.84
N PRO A 38 1.50 29.50 7.16
CA PRO A 38 1.65 28.09 7.50
C PRO A 38 0.80 27.69 8.71
N GLY A 39 0.19 26.50 8.65
CA GLY A 39 -0.49 25.89 9.79
C GLY A 39 -1.84 26.49 10.20
N GLU A 40 -2.51 27.22 9.30
CA GLU A 40 -3.94 27.52 9.43
C GLU A 40 -4.77 26.23 9.58
N LYS A 41 -5.90 26.27 10.31
CA LYS A 41 -6.73 25.06 10.56
C LYS A 41 -7.45 24.59 9.29
N GLN A 42 -7.99 25.55 8.56
CA GLN A 42 -8.81 25.37 7.36
C GLN A 42 -8.68 26.65 6.52
N THR A 43 -8.66 26.53 5.20
CA THR A 43 -8.80 27.67 4.28
C THR A 43 -9.81 27.32 3.20
N SER A 44 -10.55 28.30 2.69
CA SER A 44 -11.56 28.10 1.66
C SER A 44 -11.58 29.23 0.63
N VAL A 45 -11.97 28.89 -0.59
CA VAL A 45 -12.14 29.82 -1.71
C VAL A 45 -13.48 29.54 -2.38
N ILE A 46 -14.23 30.60 -2.68
CA ILE A 46 -15.50 30.54 -3.41
C ILE A 46 -15.26 31.09 -4.81
N LEU A 47 -15.61 30.30 -5.83
CA LEU A 47 -15.41 30.59 -7.25
C LEU A 47 -16.79 30.64 -7.94
N GLN A 48 -16.99 31.59 -8.84
CA GLN A 48 -18.19 31.71 -9.66
C GLN A 48 -17.94 31.07 -11.04
N PHE A 49 -18.85 30.23 -11.50
CA PHE A 49 -18.86 29.70 -12.88
C PHE A 49 -19.32 30.78 -13.89
N ASP A 50 -18.94 30.63 -15.15
CA ASP A 50 -19.31 31.56 -16.23
C ASP A 50 -20.80 31.49 -16.58
N LYS A 51 -21.38 30.28 -16.52
CA LYS A 51 -22.80 29.99 -16.60
C LYS A 51 -23.16 28.90 -15.58
N GLU A 52 -24.44 28.79 -15.25
CA GLU A 52 -24.96 27.75 -14.36
C GLU A 52 -24.85 26.35 -15.02
N GLU A 53 -24.08 25.42 -14.45
CA GLU A 53 -23.81 24.10 -15.04
C GLU A 53 -24.00 22.95 -14.05
N GLN A 54 -24.31 21.77 -14.58
CA GLN A 54 -24.29 20.51 -13.84
C GLN A 54 -22.85 19.97 -13.80
N VAL A 55 -22.35 19.58 -12.63
CA VAL A 55 -20.99 19.03 -12.47
C VAL A 55 -21.02 17.51 -12.55
N HIS A 56 -20.41 16.94 -13.58
CA HIS A 56 -20.31 15.49 -13.79
C HIS A 56 -19.04 14.87 -13.21
N SER A 57 -17.91 15.60 -13.26
CA SER A 57 -16.65 15.17 -12.66
C SER A 57 -15.76 16.35 -12.28
N ILE A 58 -14.85 16.12 -11.34
CA ILE A 58 -13.95 17.14 -10.78
C ILE A 58 -12.51 16.59 -10.80
N ASP A 59 -11.55 17.39 -11.26
CA ASP A 59 -10.12 17.06 -11.19
C ASP A 59 -9.43 18.05 -10.25
N ILE A 60 -8.67 17.55 -9.27
CA ILE A 60 -8.04 18.38 -8.24
C ILE A 60 -6.55 18.07 -8.18
N GLY A 61 -5.71 19.07 -8.44
CA GLY A 61 -4.28 19.03 -8.14
C GLY A 61 -4.00 19.60 -6.76
N ASN A 62 -3.47 18.79 -5.83
CA ASN A 62 -3.16 19.25 -4.48
C ASN A 62 -1.96 20.22 -4.44
N GLU A 63 -1.89 21.04 -3.39
CA GLU A 63 -0.67 21.74 -2.95
C GLU A 63 -0.53 21.60 -1.42
N GLY A 64 -0.26 20.39 -0.94
CA GLY A 64 0.04 20.13 0.47
C GLY A 64 -1.16 20.08 1.43
N SER A 65 -2.40 20.12 0.94
CA SER A 65 -3.60 19.88 1.77
C SER A 65 -3.70 18.39 2.12
N ALA A 66 -4.09 18.07 3.36
CA ALA A 66 -4.34 16.68 3.76
C ALA A 66 -5.72 16.21 3.28
N PHE A 67 -6.70 17.08 3.39
CA PHE A 67 -8.06 16.86 2.90
C PHE A 67 -8.54 18.07 2.09
N VAL A 68 -9.32 17.79 1.05
CA VAL A 68 -10.06 18.80 0.28
C VAL A 68 -11.51 18.34 0.17
N GLU A 69 -12.43 19.26 0.42
CA GLU A 69 -13.88 19.13 0.27
C GLU A 69 -14.36 20.15 -0.76
N VAL A 70 -15.41 19.82 -1.51
CA VAL A 70 -16.00 20.74 -2.49
C VAL A 70 -17.51 20.80 -2.28
N LEU A 71 -17.99 22.01 -1.98
CA LEU A 71 -19.39 22.33 -1.84
C LEU A 71 -19.85 23.19 -3.03
N VAL A 72 -21.13 23.12 -3.37
CA VAL A 72 -21.77 23.92 -4.42
C VAL A 72 -22.86 24.80 -3.83
N GLY A 73 -23.21 25.87 -4.53
CA GLY A 73 -24.26 26.79 -4.12
C GLY A 73 -24.69 27.67 -5.29
N HIS A 74 -25.70 28.49 -5.05
CA HIS A 74 -26.19 29.47 -6.02
C HIS A 74 -25.55 30.85 -5.76
N SER A 75 -25.67 31.79 -6.71
CA SER A 75 -25.27 33.19 -6.48
C SER A 75 -26.09 33.90 -5.39
N THR A 76 -27.26 33.34 -5.06
CA THR A 76 -28.09 33.70 -3.90
C THR A 76 -27.60 33.12 -2.58
N SER A 77 -26.72 32.11 -2.57
CA SER A 77 -26.05 31.60 -1.37
C SER A 77 -25.09 32.67 -0.83
N VAL A 78 -25.40 33.21 0.35
CA VAL A 78 -24.62 34.28 1.02
C VAL A 78 -23.97 33.78 2.30
N LYS A 79 -24.56 32.76 2.95
CA LYS A 79 -24.02 32.13 4.16
C LYS A 79 -23.33 30.82 3.81
N ASP A 80 -22.39 30.42 4.66
CA ASP A 80 -21.73 29.11 4.61
C ASP A 80 -22.68 27.91 4.79
N GLN A 81 -23.89 28.13 5.31
CA GLN A 81 -24.95 27.13 5.45
C GLN A 81 -25.75 26.93 4.15
N ASP A 82 -25.66 27.87 3.20
CA ASP A 82 -26.37 27.85 1.92
C ASP A 82 -25.58 27.10 0.83
N PHE A 83 -24.60 26.25 1.23
CA PHE A 83 -23.72 25.48 0.36
C PHE A 83 -23.83 23.98 0.66
N GLU A 84 -24.06 23.17 -0.39
CA GLU A 84 -24.26 21.73 -0.28
C GLU A 84 -23.01 20.94 -0.70
N VAL A 85 -22.71 19.83 0.00
CA VAL A 85 -21.50 19.04 -0.25
C VAL A 85 -21.64 18.22 -1.53
N LEU A 86 -20.93 18.61 -2.60
CA LEU A 86 -20.86 17.86 -3.86
C LEU A 86 -19.80 16.76 -3.83
N LEU A 87 -18.64 17.04 -3.22
CA LEU A 87 -17.57 16.07 -2.99
C LEU A 87 -17.19 16.10 -1.51
N VAL A 88 -17.57 15.04 -0.79
CA VAL A 88 -17.26 14.81 0.62
C VAL A 88 -15.74 14.87 0.87
N THR A 89 -15.35 15.50 1.99
CA THR A 89 -13.99 15.57 2.56
C THR A 89 -13.11 14.40 2.12
N SER A 90 -12.27 14.66 1.13
CA SER A 90 -11.47 13.64 0.43
C SER A 90 -10.00 13.78 0.78
N SER A 91 -9.36 12.68 1.18
CA SER A 91 -7.93 12.67 1.53
C SER A 91 -7.04 12.78 0.28
N PHE A 92 -6.04 13.65 0.36
CA PHE A 92 -4.95 13.81 -0.62
C PHE A 92 -3.57 13.52 -0.02
N MET A 93 -3.41 13.57 1.30
CA MET A 93 -2.20 13.14 1.99
C MET A 93 -2.56 12.32 3.24
N SER A 94 -1.79 11.26 3.47
CA SER A 94 -1.81 10.53 4.74
C SER A 94 -1.15 11.33 5.88
N PRO A 95 -1.43 11.03 7.17
CA PRO A 95 -0.78 11.71 8.30
C PRO A 95 0.75 11.62 8.30
N THR A 96 1.32 10.61 7.65
CA THR A 96 2.77 10.44 7.51
C THR A 96 3.34 11.26 6.36
N GLU A 97 2.64 11.35 5.22
CA GLU A 97 3.02 12.23 4.11
C GLU A 97 2.96 13.72 4.51
N SER A 98 1.89 14.13 5.21
CA SER A 98 1.73 15.51 5.68
C SER A 98 2.82 15.95 6.67
N ARG A 99 3.23 15.07 7.59
CA ARG A 99 4.34 15.33 8.52
C ARG A 99 5.71 15.26 7.84
N GLY A 100 5.84 14.45 6.79
CA GLY A 100 7.09 14.29 6.03
C GLY A 100 7.29 15.27 4.87
N GLY A 101 6.27 16.07 4.50
CA GLY A 101 6.31 16.97 3.35
C GLY A 101 6.36 16.24 1.99
N THR A 102 5.96 14.97 1.92
CA THR A 102 6.07 14.14 0.71
C THR A 102 4.75 14.08 -0.07
N ASN A 103 4.81 13.92 -1.39
CA ASN A 103 3.64 13.81 -2.29
C ASN A 103 2.64 14.98 -2.21
N MET A 104 3.10 16.19 -1.87
CA MET A 104 2.26 17.39 -1.73
C MET A 104 1.42 17.71 -2.99
N ASN A 105 1.93 17.38 -4.18
CA ASN A 105 1.35 17.76 -5.47
C ASN A 105 0.48 16.63 -6.08
N ARG A 106 -0.11 15.75 -5.24
CA ARG A 106 -0.93 14.62 -5.70
C ARG A 106 -2.19 15.11 -6.44
N VAL A 107 -2.38 14.66 -7.67
CA VAL A 107 -3.63 14.86 -8.45
C VAL A 107 -4.62 13.75 -8.14
N ARG A 108 -5.92 14.07 -8.07
CA ARG A 108 -7.02 13.09 -8.03
C ARG A 108 -8.13 13.47 -9.01
N PHE A 109 -8.76 12.45 -9.58
CA PHE A 109 -9.88 12.54 -10.52
C PHE A 109 -11.15 11.96 -9.87
N PHE A 110 -12.23 12.72 -9.84
CA PHE A 110 -13.49 12.38 -9.18
C PHE A 110 -14.60 12.26 -10.22
N GLY A 111 -14.80 11.04 -10.72
CA GLY A 111 -15.93 10.71 -11.60
C GLY A 111 -17.29 10.73 -10.86
N PRO A 112 -18.41 10.63 -11.59
CA PRO A 112 -19.77 10.83 -11.07
C PRO A 112 -20.18 9.80 -9.98
N GLN A 113 -19.45 8.70 -9.81
CA GLN A 113 -19.67 7.74 -8.72
C GLN A 113 -19.05 8.18 -7.38
N GLN A 114 -18.20 9.21 -7.38
CA GLN A 114 -17.56 9.79 -6.18
C GLN A 114 -18.22 11.10 -5.73
N LEU A 115 -19.12 11.69 -6.54
CA LEU A 115 -19.88 12.88 -6.21
C LEU A 115 -21.22 12.52 -5.55
N VAL A 116 -21.77 13.41 -4.73
CA VAL A 116 -23.09 13.21 -4.11
C VAL A 116 -24.18 13.40 -5.16
N LYS A 117 -25.01 12.36 -5.36
CA LYS A 117 -25.83 12.21 -6.57
C LYS A 117 -26.94 13.25 -6.76
N ALA A 118 -27.49 13.82 -5.69
CA ALA A 118 -28.54 14.84 -5.79
C ALA A 118 -27.93 16.15 -6.31
N GLN A 119 -26.91 16.64 -5.61
CA GLN A 119 -26.14 17.84 -5.97
C GLN A 119 -25.50 17.69 -7.36
N ALA A 120 -25.03 16.51 -7.73
CA ALA A 120 -24.48 16.23 -9.07
C ALA A 120 -25.53 16.09 -10.19
N GLN A 121 -26.84 16.12 -9.87
CA GLN A 121 -27.94 16.19 -10.85
C GLN A 121 -28.48 17.61 -11.02
N GLU A 122 -28.28 18.47 -10.03
CA GLU A 122 -28.67 19.88 -10.07
C GLU A 122 -27.63 20.76 -10.77
N ARG A 123 -28.00 22.00 -11.05
CA ARG A 123 -27.15 22.99 -11.73
C ARG A 123 -26.74 24.06 -10.73
N TRP A 124 -25.49 24.49 -10.80
CA TRP A 124 -24.88 25.40 -9.84
C TRP A 124 -24.09 26.47 -10.58
N ASP A 125 -23.96 27.65 -9.98
CA ASP A 125 -23.13 28.75 -10.50
C ASP A 125 -22.04 29.20 -9.52
N ARG A 126 -22.03 28.70 -8.28
CA ARG A 126 -20.92 28.83 -7.32
C ARG A 126 -20.41 27.49 -6.83
N VAL A 127 -19.10 27.47 -6.55
CA VAL A 127 -18.43 26.36 -5.88
C VAL A 127 -17.52 26.89 -4.78
N LYS A 128 -17.55 26.24 -3.61
CA LYS A 128 -16.69 26.51 -2.47
C LYS A 128 -15.74 25.33 -2.26
N ILE A 129 -14.44 25.56 -2.44
CA ILE A 129 -13.39 24.58 -2.15
C ILE A 129 -12.92 24.82 -0.73
N VAL A 130 -12.86 23.77 0.09
CA VAL A 130 -12.42 23.81 1.48
C VAL A 130 -11.22 22.88 1.67
N CYS A 131 -10.09 23.44 2.08
CA CYS A 131 -8.83 22.73 2.26
C CYS A 131 -8.45 22.70 3.75
N SER A 132 -7.93 21.56 4.24
CA SER A 132 -7.39 21.46 5.61
C SER A 132 -6.12 20.63 5.71
N GLN A 133 -5.29 20.94 6.71
CA GLN A 133 -4.02 20.26 6.99
C GLN A 133 -3.81 20.09 8.52
N PRO A 134 -4.60 19.23 9.18
CA PRO A 134 -4.51 19.05 10.64
C PRO A 134 -3.19 18.40 11.11
N TYR A 135 -2.44 17.75 10.21
CA TYR A 135 -1.26 16.96 10.57
C TYR A 135 0.05 17.73 10.49
N SER A 136 0.07 18.96 9.94
CA SER A 136 1.29 19.74 9.76
C SER A 136 1.05 21.24 9.91
N LYS A 137 1.55 21.82 11.00
CA LYS A 137 1.41 23.26 11.30
C LYS A 137 2.54 24.13 10.71
N THR A 138 3.48 23.52 9.98
CA THR A 138 4.70 24.20 9.50
C THR A 138 4.68 24.48 7.99
N ILE A 139 3.66 24.03 7.26
CA ILE A 139 3.52 24.24 5.81
C ILE A 139 2.33 25.15 5.49
N ALA A 140 2.52 26.05 4.53
CA ALA A 140 1.41 26.71 3.84
C ALA A 140 0.89 25.77 2.74
N TYR A 141 -0.42 25.58 2.69
CA TYR A 141 -1.09 24.57 1.88
C TYR A 141 -2.26 25.16 1.07
N GLY A 142 -2.75 24.42 0.09
CA GLY A 142 -3.89 24.79 -0.75
C GLY A 142 -4.08 23.77 -1.88
N ILE A 143 -4.42 24.27 -3.07
CA ILE A 143 -4.50 23.45 -4.30
C ILE A 143 -3.74 24.13 -5.44
N ALA A 144 -3.13 23.31 -6.30
CA ALA A 144 -2.46 23.75 -7.51
C ALA A 144 -3.49 24.15 -8.58
N PHE A 145 -4.46 23.27 -8.84
CA PHE A 145 -5.56 23.55 -9.77
C PHE A 145 -6.83 22.80 -9.35
N ILE A 146 -7.98 23.28 -9.82
CA ILE A 146 -9.23 22.52 -9.86
C ILE A 146 -9.88 22.70 -11.23
N LYS A 147 -10.40 21.62 -11.81
CA LYS A 147 -11.20 21.61 -13.03
C LYS A 147 -12.53 20.94 -12.76
N PHE A 148 -13.58 21.44 -13.40
CA PHE A 148 -14.92 20.88 -13.36
C PHE A 148 -15.34 20.52 -14.77
N HIS A 149 -16.00 19.39 -14.96
CA HIS A 149 -16.50 18.97 -16.26
C HIS A 149 -18.01 18.77 -16.23
N SER A 150 -18.71 19.31 -17.21
CA SER A 150 -20.14 19.05 -17.40
C SER A 150 -20.37 17.69 -18.09
N PRO A 151 -21.60 17.13 -18.05
CA PRO A 151 -21.93 15.90 -18.76
C PRO A 151 -21.56 15.98 -20.26
N PRO A 152 -21.29 14.85 -20.93
CA PRO A 152 -21.19 14.86 -22.39
C PRO A 152 -22.53 15.31 -22.99
N ASP A 153 -22.48 16.25 -23.94
CA ASP A 153 -23.67 16.73 -24.63
C ASP A 153 -24.39 15.58 -25.35
N ASN A 154 -25.67 15.40 -25.04
CA ASN A 154 -26.50 14.31 -25.58
C ASN A 154 -26.93 14.56 -27.05
N SER A 155 -26.24 15.45 -27.76
CA SER A 155 -26.56 15.95 -29.11
C SER A 155 -25.79 15.24 -30.24
N GLU A 156 -25.09 14.14 -29.94
CA GLU A 156 -24.70 13.14 -30.95
C GLU A 156 -25.19 11.77 -30.47
N ALA A 157 -26.41 11.40 -30.88
CA ALA A 157 -27.06 10.18 -30.42
C ALA A 157 -26.34 8.94 -30.97
N PRO A 158 -25.96 7.95 -30.13
CA PRO A 158 -25.37 6.71 -30.62
C PRO A 158 -26.40 5.93 -31.44
N ALA A 159 -26.18 5.84 -32.75
CA ALA A 159 -27.07 5.16 -33.69
C ALA A 159 -27.15 3.65 -33.38
N ALA A 160 -28.18 3.25 -32.65
CA ALA A 160 -28.32 1.89 -32.13
C ALA A 160 -28.70 0.88 -33.22
N THR A 161 -27.70 0.29 -33.88
CA THR A 161 -27.84 -0.96 -34.66
C THR A 161 -26.76 -1.97 -34.26
N PRO A 162 -27.12 -3.17 -33.75
CA PRO A 162 -26.15 -4.21 -33.44
C PRO A 162 -25.89 -5.10 -34.68
N PRO A 163 -24.68 -5.10 -35.27
CA PRO A 163 -24.34 -6.04 -36.32
C PRO A 163 -24.21 -7.46 -35.72
N LYS A 164 -24.92 -8.43 -36.32
CA LYS A 164 -24.86 -9.84 -35.90
C LYS A 164 -23.53 -10.47 -36.32
N LEU A 165 -23.12 -11.48 -35.54
CA LEU A 165 -22.06 -12.41 -35.88
C LEU A 165 -22.28 -13.04 -37.27
N THR A 166 -21.33 -12.85 -38.19
CA THR A 166 -21.12 -13.72 -39.36
C THR A 166 -19.66 -14.12 -39.46
N LYS A 167 -19.42 -15.26 -40.10
CA LYS A 167 -18.17 -16.04 -40.01
C LYS A 167 -17.40 -15.99 -41.34
N LEU A 168 -16.11 -16.32 -41.26
CA LEU A 168 -15.19 -16.61 -42.35
C LEU A 168 -14.69 -15.38 -43.13
N GLY A 169 -13.36 -15.20 -43.13
CA GLY A 169 -12.70 -14.24 -44.02
C GLY A 169 -12.31 -14.90 -45.34
N GLN A 170 -12.39 -14.14 -46.42
CA GLN A 170 -11.71 -14.42 -47.69
C GLN A 170 -11.32 -13.09 -48.34
N PHE A 171 -10.10 -13.00 -48.86
CA PHE A 171 -9.59 -11.81 -49.53
C PHE A 171 -10.42 -11.46 -50.77
N ARG A 172 -10.68 -10.17 -50.96
CA ARG A 172 -10.86 -9.64 -52.33
C ARG A 172 -10.31 -8.23 -52.45
N VAL A 173 -9.14 -8.14 -53.09
CA VAL A 173 -8.49 -6.90 -53.49
C VAL A 173 -9.34 -6.22 -54.57
N LYS A 174 -9.37 -4.89 -54.56
CA LYS A 174 -9.96 -4.05 -55.60
C LYS A 174 -9.04 -2.85 -55.83
N ASP A 175 -7.98 -3.07 -56.60
CA ASP A 175 -7.14 -1.98 -57.11
C ASP A 175 -7.93 -1.11 -58.09
N GLU A 176 -7.73 0.20 -58.00
CA GLU A 176 -7.33 1.07 -59.12
C GLU A 176 -6.80 2.41 -58.57
N CYS A 177 -5.90 3.06 -59.30
CA CYS A 177 -5.06 4.17 -58.83
C CYS A 177 -5.31 5.46 -59.65
N PRO A 178 -4.52 6.55 -59.59
CA PRO A 178 -3.51 6.96 -58.59
C PRO A 178 -3.62 8.44 -58.11
N SER A 179 -3.02 8.78 -56.95
CA SER A 179 -2.45 10.12 -56.72
C SER A 179 -1.39 10.15 -55.60
N SER A 180 -0.14 10.36 -56.01
CA SER A 180 1.04 10.90 -55.30
C SER A 180 1.01 11.14 -53.78
N GLY A 181 1.87 10.42 -53.04
CA GLY A 181 2.45 10.92 -51.77
C GLY A 181 2.69 9.85 -50.67
N PRO A 182 3.95 9.52 -50.31
CA PRO A 182 4.24 8.63 -49.19
C PRO A 182 4.26 9.39 -47.85
N SER A 183 3.49 8.92 -46.87
CA SER A 183 3.64 9.32 -45.46
C SER A 183 3.79 8.09 -44.57
N LEU A 184 4.72 8.15 -43.62
CA LEU A 184 5.16 7.01 -42.82
C LEU A 184 4.33 6.88 -41.54
N GLN A 185 3.77 5.69 -41.29
CA GLN A 185 3.06 5.37 -40.05
C GLN A 185 4.05 5.02 -38.92
N PRO A 186 3.93 5.58 -37.70
CA PRO A 186 4.80 5.24 -36.58
C PRO A 186 4.62 3.79 -36.08
N GLY A 187 5.71 3.02 -35.96
CA GLY A 187 5.72 1.74 -35.23
C GLY A 187 6.77 0.71 -35.66
N SER A 188 7.10 0.64 -36.95
CA SER A 188 7.83 -0.50 -37.55
C SER A 188 9.36 -0.47 -37.39
N LEU A 189 9.88 -0.42 -36.15
CA LEU A 189 11.34 -0.36 -35.89
C LEU A 189 11.90 -1.31 -34.81
N PHE A 190 11.11 -2.25 -34.26
CA PHE A 190 11.59 -3.15 -33.18
C PHE A 190 11.27 -4.65 -33.36
N PHE A 191 10.87 -5.09 -34.55
CA PHE A 191 10.77 -6.53 -34.91
C PHE A 191 11.65 -6.86 -36.13
N SER A 192 12.05 -8.13 -36.24
CA SER A 192 13.04 -8.67 -37.18
C SER A 192 14.47 -8.10 -37.08
N ARG A 193 15.25 -8.69 -36.16
CA ARG A 193 16.63 -9.10 -36.49
C ARG A 193 16.72 -10.61 -36.42
N ASP A 194 16.47 -11.25 -37.56
CA ASP A 194 16.42 -12.69 -37.69
C ASP A 194 17.81 -13.35 -37.67
N THR A 195 17.83 -14.59 -37.18
CA THR A 195 18.99 -15.49 -37.23
C THR A 195 19.03 -16.26 -38.54
N THR A 196 20.19 -16.36 -39.21
CA THR A 196 20.66 -17.59 -39.91
C THR A 196 22.08 -17.45 -40.46
N THR A 197 22.61 -18.52 -41.08
CA THR A 197 24.05 -18.80 -41.24
C THR A 197 24.53 -19.07 -42.67
N LYS A 198 25.85 -18.84 -42.88
CA LYS A 198 26.80 -19.55 -43.80
C LYS A 198 27.00 -19.10 -45.28
N SER A 199 28.24 -19.35 -45.71
CA SER A 199 28.78 -19.59 -47.08
C SER A 199 28.90 -18.46 -48.13
N SER A 200 30.01 -17.71 -48.04
CA SER A 200 31.13 -17.59 -49.04
C SER A 200 31.07 -18.29 -50.42
N PRO A 201 31.92 -17.90 -51.43
CA PRO A 201 32.65 -16.63 -51.66
C PRO A 201 32.66 -16.13 -53.14
N GLY A 202 33.24 -14.94 -53.40
CA GLY A 202 33.57 -14.44 -54.75
C GLY A 202 34.63 -13.31 -54.71
N LEU A 203 35.47 -13.16 -55.74
CA LEU A 203 36.67 -12.30 -55.72
C LEU A 203 36.97 -11.56 -57.05
N LYS A 204 37.69 -10.43 -56.92
CA LYS A 204 38.44 -9.62 -57.92
C LYS A 204 37.72 -8.44 -58.61
N GLY A 205 38.31 -7.26 -58.41
CA GLY A 205 38.16 -6.00 -59.16
C GLY A 205 39.31 -5.06 -58.76
N LYS A 206 39.81 -4.20 -59.66
CA LYS A 206 41.02 -3.34 -59.49
C LYS A 206 40.83 -2.05 -60.34
N ILE A 207 41.84 -1.14 -60.38
CA ILE A 207 42.04 0.03 -61.30
C ILE A 207 41.46 1.36 -60.72
N THR A 208 42.07 2.57 -60.77
CA THR A 208 43.47 3.10 -60.95
C THR A 208 43.57 4.53 -60.37
N CYS A 209 44.75 5.17 -60.37
CA CYS A 209 44.98 6.58 -59.97
C CYS A 209 45.29 7.50 -61.18
N THR A 210 45.00 8.82 -61.07
CA THR A 210 45.68 9.89 -61.83
C THR A 210 45.54 11.29 -61.19
N HIS A 211 46.68 12.01 -61.08
CA HIS A 211 46.98 13.44 -61.34
C HIS A 211 45.88 14.50 -61.63
N SER A 212 46.06 15.82 -61.44
CA SER A 212 47.08 16.72 -60.80
C SER A 212 46.45 18.17 -60.76
N GLN A 213 46.91 19.27 -60.12
CA GLN A 213 48.19 20.02 -60.18
C GLN A 213 48.32 21.04 -59.00
N HIS A 214 49.47 21.74 -58.93
CA HIS A 214 49.91 22.74 -57.93
C HIS A 214 50.12 24.13 -58.62
N PRO A 215 50.35 25.31 -57.95
CA PRO A 215 51.58 25.59 -57.15
C PRO A 215 51.52 26.60 -55.96
N THR A 216 52.66 26.63 -55.22
CA THR A 216 53.32 27.56 -54.23
C THR A 216 52.73 28.95 -53.86
N ALA A 217 53.09 29.62 -52.74
CA ALA A 217 54.17 29.44 -51.73
C ALA A 217 53.75 29.97 -50.32
N GLU A 218 54.05 29.29 -49.19
CA GLU A 218 55.20 29.46 -48.25
C GLU A 218 55.03 30.49 -47.11
N PRO A 219 55.73 30.38 -45.94
CA PRO A 219 56.33 29.18 -45.31
C PRO A 219 56.06 29.03 -43.77
N LEU A 220 56.33 27.83 -43.22
CA LEU A 220 56.80 27.48 -41.83
C LEU A 220 56.25 28.24 -40.59
N SER A 221 55.93 27.65 -39.43
CA SER A 221 55.92 26.28 -38.85
C SER A 221 55.18 26.37 -37.47
N TYR A 222 55.10 25.45 -36.50
CA TYR A 222 55.64 24.11 -36.21
C TYR A 222 54.60 23.32 -35.35
N ILE A 223 54.89 22.10 -34.83
CA ILE A 223 53.90 21.25 -34.11
C ILE A 223 54.53 20.50 -32.87
N PRO A 224 53.93 19.41 -32.32
CA PRO A 224 53.06 19.36 -31.13
C PRO A 224 53.70 18.84 -29.82
N SER A 225 52.94 18.85 -28.71
CA SER A 225 52.75 17.64 -27.88
C SER A 225 51.47 17.70 -27.03
N GLN A 226 51.10 16.58 -26.39
CA GLN A 226 49.84 16.35 -25.65
C GLN A 226 50.10 16.08 -24.14
N GLN A 227 49.14 16.37 -23.25
CA GLN A 227 48.63 15.44 -22.19
C GLN A 227 47.60 16.10 -21.23
N PRO A 228 46.72 15.32 -20.56
CA PRO A 228 45.74 15.81 -19.58
C PRO A 228 46.20 15.66 -18.11
N PRO A 229 45.68 16.48 -17.16
CA PRO A 229 46.11 16.46 -15.75
C PRO A 229 45.26 15.57 -14.81
N VAL A 230 45.92 14.92 -13.85
CA VAL A 230 45.31 14.17 -12.73
C VAL A 230 45.23 15.06 -11.46
N LYS A 231 44.13 14.98 -10.69
CA LYS A 231 43.98 15.70 -9.41
C LYS A 231 44.49 14.89 -8.20
N ARG A 232 44.98 15.59 -7.18
CA ARG A 232 45.89 15.07 -6.13
C ARG A 232 45.19 14.78 -4.79
N LYS A 233 45.80 13.90 -3.99
CA LYS A 233 45.66 13.88 -2.52
C LYS A 233 46.15 15.21 -1.90
N PHE A 234 45.73 15.48 -0.66
CA PHE A 234 46.29 16.55 0.18
C PHE A 234 46.56 16.00 1.58
N GLU A 235 47.77 16.24 2.10
CA GLU A 235 48.27 15.79 3.40
C GLU A 235 49.42 16.74 3.79
N PHE A 236 49.53 17.13 5.06
CA PHE A 236 50.53 18.09 5.54
C PHE A 236 50.90 17.81 7.02
N SER A 237 52.11 18.16 7.47
CA SER A 237 52.58 17.83 8.82
C SER A 237 53.69 18.74 9.37
N LYS A 238 53.51 19.17 10.64
CA LYS A 238 54.53 19.70 11.59
C LYS A 238 55.21 21.05 11.21
N GLU A 239 55.81 21.82 12.13
CA GLU A 239 56.42 21.45 13.43
C GLU A 239 56.34 22.53 14.59
N ARG A 240 56.13 22.03 15.83
CA ARG A 240 56.51 22.49 17.22
C ARG A 240 56.32 23.93 17.74
N GLN A 241 55.68 24.02 18.93
CA GLN A 241 56.29 24.28 20.27
C GLN A 241 55.20 24.16 21.40
N ASP A 242 55.45 23.91 22.70
CA ASP A 242 56.60 23.27 23.39
C ASP A 242 56.22 22.52 24.72
N SER A 243 56.55 23.04 25.92
CA SER A 243 56.64 22.33 27.24
C SER A 243 56.22 23.24 28.44
N PRO A 244 56.09 22.78 29.74
CA PRO A 244 56.40 21.46 30.34
C PRO A 244 55.32 20.84 31.30
N ALA A 245 55.63 19.67 31.89
CA ALA A 245 54.88 18.96 32.96
C ALA A 245 55.58 19.06 34.35
N PRO A 246 55.13 18.40 35.45
CA PRO A 246 55.50 16.98 35.75
C PRO A 246 54.44 16.22 36.65
N PRO A 247 54.75 15.13 37.41
CA PRO A 247 54.93 13.75 36.92
C PRO A 247 54.13 12.65 37.70
N ALA A 248 54.32 11.38 37.33
CA ALA A 248 53.61 10.20 37.89
C ALA A 248 54.41 9.37 38.93
N LYS A 249 53.79 8.32 39.52
CA LYS A 249 54.48 7.24 40.27
C LYS A 249 53.93 5.83 40.01
N LYS A 250 54.86 4.87 39.97
CA LYS A 250 54.77 3.40 40.24
C LYS A 250 55.80 3.14 41.40
N PRO A 251 55.75 2.05 42.22
CA PRO A 251 55.91 0.65 41.77
C PRO A 251 55.22 -0.45 42.64
N SER A 252 55.64 -1.70 42.40
CA SER A 252 55.22 -3.02 42.93
C SER A 252 56.05 -3.47 44.19
N PRO A 253 56.18 -4.77 44.60
CA PRO A 253 55.40 -6.02 44.47
C PRO A 253 55.32 -6.85 45.83
N VAL A 254 55.47 -8.19 45.78
CA VAL A 254 55.59 -9.24 46.86
C VAL A 254 54.26 -9.83 47.36
N GLY A 255 54.03 -11.16 47.48
CA GLY A 255 54.82 -12.38 47.17
C GLY A 255 53.87 -13.61 46.96
N SER A 256 54.24 -14.72 46.29
CA SER A 256 55.02 -15.87 46.81
C SER A 256 54.22 -16.77 47.80
N SER A 257 53.99 -18.10 47.64
CA SER A 257 54.37 -19.10 46.59
C SER A 257 53.55 -20.42 46.66
N GLN A 258 53.63 -21.25 45.59
CA GLN A 258 53.60 -22.75 45.58
C GLN A 258 52.27 -23.56 45.67
N THR A 259 52.38 -24.87 45.36
CA THR A 259 51.37 -25.89 44.93
C THR A 259 51.63 -27.26 45.65
N PRO A 260 51.10 -28.47 45.29
CA PRO A 260 49.91 -28.93 44.52
C PRO A 260 49.05 -30.08 45.20
N GLU A 261 47.95 -30.48 44.54
CA GLU A 261 47.28 -31.82 44.46
C GLU A 261 47.01 -32.78 45.67
N LYS A 262 45.73 -33.22 45.83
CA LYS A 262 45.24 -34.62 45.57
C LYS A 262 43.72 -34.83 45.75
N LYS A 263 43.22 -36.03 45.39
CA LYS A 263 41.83 -36.59 45.43
C LYS A 263 41.83 -37.90 46.29
N PRO A 264 40.71 -38.63 46.61
CA PRO A 264 39.34 -38.59 46.03
C PRO A 264 38.13 -38.76 47.01
N ASP A 265 36.94 -38.94 46.40
CA ASP A 265 35.69 -39.60 46.84
C ASP A 265 34.88 -39.20 48.10
N SER A 266 33.69 -38.66 47.85
CA SER A 266 32.43 -39.44 47.99
C SER A 266 31.21 -38.68 47.43
N LYS A 267 30.07 -39.37 47.23
CA LYS A 267 28.81 -38.85 46.64
C LYS A 267 27.62 -39.27 47.52
N PRO A 268 26.54 -38.48 47.63
CA PRO A 268 25.52 -38.48 46.57
C PRO A 268 24.92 -37.10 46.21
N LYS A 269 24.00 -37.08 45.23
CA LYS A 269 23.31 -35.89 44.70
C LYS A 269 22.31 -35.28 45.70
N PRO A 270 21.96 -33.99 45.53
CA PRO A 270 20.56 -33.72 45.16
C PRO A 270 20.40 -33.13 43.74
N LYS A 271 19.13 -33.13 43.29
CA LYS A 271 18.67 -32.92 41.91
C LYS A 271 19.05 -31.54 41.34
N ALA A 272 19.48 -31.51 40.07
CA ALA A 272 19.75 -30.26 39.36
C ALA A 272 18.46 -29.49 39.04
N ARG A 273 18.51 -28.15 39.11
CA ARG A 273 17.50 -27.27 38.51
C ARG A 273 17.74 -27.15 37.00
N PRO A 274 16.72 -26.88 36.17
CA PRO A 274 16.92 -26.59 34.75
C PRO A 274 17.83 -25.36 34.57
N LYS A 275 18.69 -25.39 33.54
CA LYS A 275 19.58 -24.28 33.23
C LYS A 275 18.75 -23.07 32.78
N THR A 276 18.84 -21.96 33.51
CA THR A 276 18.36 -20.66 33.04
C THR A 276 19.09 -20.29 31.74
N ALA A 277 18.34 -19.95 30.70
CA ALA A 277 18.93 -19.50 29.44
C ALA A 277 19.70 -18.19 29.67
N GLU A 278 20.96 -18.15 29.24
CA GLU A 278 21.78 -16.94 29.33
C GLU A 278 21.16 -15.83 28.46
N THR A 279 20.91 -14.67 29.06
CA THR A 279 20.35 -13.51 28.36
C THR A 279 21.42 -12.88 27.47
N VAL A 280 21.55 -13.42 26.25
CA VAL A 280 22.42 -12.85 25.20
C VAL A 280 22.10 -11.36 25.05
N PRO A 281 23.07 -10.45 25.19
CA PRO A 281 22.80 -9.02 25.06
C PRO A 281 22.26 -8.70 23.67
N LEU A 282 21.28 -7.80 23.60
CA LEU A 282 20.52 -7.45 22.38
C LEU A 282 21.42 -7.32 21.14
N ASN A 283 22.53 -6.60 21.30
CA ASN A 283 23.53 -6.30 20.27
C ASN A 283 24.30 -7.52 19.71
N LYS A 284 24.03 -8.74 20.19
CA LYS A 284 24.65 -10.00 19.74
C LYS A 284 23.67 -11.03 19.16
N ILE A 285 22.36 -10.75 19.15
CA ILE A 285 21.32 -11.69 18.71
C ILE A 285 21.51 -12.15 17.25
N LEU A 286 21.84 -11.20 16.38
CA LEU A 286 22.13 -11.43 14.96
C LEU A 286 23.62 -11.19 14.63
N GLU A 287 24.51 -11.36 15.61
CA GLU A 287 25.96 -11.31 15.38
C GLU A 287 26.37 -12.34 14.31
N GLY A 288 27.15 -11.89 13.33
CA GLY A 288 27.54 -12.65 12.14
C GLY A 288 26.56 -12.56 10.95
N VAL A 289 25.34 -12.03 11.13
CA VAL A 289 24.39 -11.84 10.02
C VAL A 289 24.75 -10.59 9.23
N VAL A 290 25.12 -10.77 7.96
CA VAL A 290 25.18 -9.68 6.96
C VAL A 290 23.92 -9.76 6.10
N PHE A 291 23.16 -8.66 5.99
CA PHE A 291 21.84 -8.66 5.36
C PHE A 291 21.62 -7.54 4.34
N VAL A 292 20.77 -7.84 3.35
CA VAL A 292 20.29 -6.92 2.31
C VAL A 292 18.77 -6.78 2.41
N LEU A 293 18.24 -5.61 2.05
CA LEU A 293 16.79 -5.30 2.07
C LEU A 293 16.25 -5.14 0.64
N SER A 294 15.24 -5.94 0.26
CA SER A 294 14.53 -5.82 -1.03
C SER A 294 13.01 -5.72 -0.87
N GLY A 295 12.36 -4.93 -1.73
CA GLY A 295 10.90 -4.75 -1.77
C GLY A 295 10.27 -3.85 -0.69
N PHE A 296 11.06 -3.28 0.24
CA PHE A 296 10.55 -2.39 1.29
C PHE A 296 10.64 -0.90 0.92
N GLN A 297 9.53 -0.18 1.09
CA GLN A 297 9.44 1.28 0.98
C GLN A 297 10.05 1.98 2.20
N ASN A 298 10.56 3.21 2.03
CA ASN A 298 10.92 4.09 3.14
C ASN A 298 9.65 4.81 3.66
N PRO A 299 9.42 5.00 4.97
CA PRO A 299 10.35 4.86 6.09
C PRO A 299 10.54 3.44 6.65
N PHE A 300 9.63 2.50 6.38
CA PHE A 300 9.65 1.14 6.98
C PHE A 300 10.95 0.36 6.69
N ARG A 301 11.57 0.59 5.52
CA ARG A 301 12.91 0.11 5.15
C ARG A 301 14.00 0.58 6.14
N GLY A 302 13.91 1.80 6.63
CA GLY A 302 14.79 2.37 7.65
C GLY A 302 14.60 1.67 8.99
N GLU A 303 13.36 1.50 9.44
CA GLU A 303 13.05 0.79 10.69
C GLU A 303 13.55 -0.66 10.70
N LEU A 304 13.36 -1.41 9.60
CA LEU A 304 13.89 -2.78 9.48
C LEU A 304 15.42 -2.81 9.53
N ARG A 305 16.09 -1.84 8.88
CA ARG A 305 17.54 -1.69 8.94
C ARG A 305 18.00 -1.42 10.37
N GLU A 306 17.36 -0.48 11.06
CA GLU A 306 17.71 -0.08 12.42
C GLU A 306 17.52 -1.22 13.42
N LYS A 307 16.35 -1.86 13.44
CA LYS A 307 16.06 -2.98 14.36
C LYS A 307 17.04 -4.15 14.16
N ALA A 308 17.49 -4.40 12.93
CA ALA A 308 18.54 -5.39 12.64
C ALA A 308 19.95 -4.94 13.08
N LEU A 309 20.30 -3.66 12.89
CA LEU A 309 21.57 -3.08 13.35
C LEU A 309 21.70 -3.14 14.89
N VAL A 310 20.62 -2.81 15.60
CA VAL A 310 20.50 -2.91 17.07
C VAL A 310 20.66 -4.35 17.56
N MET A 311 20.36 -5.35 16.72
CA MET A 311 20.59 -6.77 17.03
C MET A 311 22.01 -7.28 16.67
N GLY A 312 22.90 -6.40 16.19
CA GLY A 312 24.27 -6.77 15.80
C GLY A 312 24.44 -7.23 14.35
N ALA A 313 23.39 -7.14 13.51
CA ALA A 313 23.48 -7.49 12.10
C ALA A 313 24.12 -6.34 11.27
N LYS A 314 24.85 -6.69 10.20
CA LYS A 314 25.52 -5.73 9.31
C LYS A 314 24.70 -5.51 8.04
N TYR A 315 24.36 -4.25 7.74
CA TYR A 315 23.59 -3.88 6.55
C TYR A 315 24.46 -3.70 5.29
N ARG A 316 24.03 -4.26 4.16
CA ARG A 316 24.54 -3.96 2.81
C ARG A 316 23.40 -3.42 1.92
N PRO A 317 23.64 -2.39 1.07
CA PRO A 317 22.62 -1.88 0.15
C PRO A 317 22.33 -2.84 -1.01
N ASP A 318 23.37 -3.54 -1.47
CA ASP A 318 23.40 -4.44 -2.62
C ASP A 318 23.95 -5.80 -2.22
N TRP A 319 23.66 -6.82 -3.03
CA TRP A 319 24.12 -8.18 -2.74
C TRP A 319 25.60 -8.33 -3.07
N THR A 320 26.36 -8.82 -2.09
CA THR A 320 27.81 -8.97 -2.11
C THR A 320 28.19 -10.35 -1.57
N PRO A 321 29.38 -10.91 -1.87
CA PRO A 321 29.77 -12.25 -1.40
C PRO A 321 29.87 -12.41 0.12
N ASP A 322 29.95 -11.32 0.89
CA ASP A 322 29.87 -11.34 2.35
C ASP A 322 28.42 -11.29 2.88
N SER A 323 27.41 -11.13 2.01
CA SER A 323 25.99 -11.13 2.39
C SER A 323 25.47 -12.54 2.63
N THR A 324 24.73 -12.71 3.72
CA THR A 324 24.23 -14.02 4.19
C THR A 324 22.72 -14.19 4.03
N HIS A 325 21.96 -13.11 4.24
CA HIS A 325 20.50 -13.11 4.26
C HIS A 325 19.93 -11.99 3.39
N LEU A 326 19.05 -12.32 2.44
CA LEU A 326 18.18 -11.33 1.78
C LEU A 326 16.86 -11.28 2.54
N ILE A 327 16.60 -10.17 3.23
CA ILE A 327 15.26 -9.91 3.75
C ILE A 327 14.44 -9.34 2.60
N CYS A 328 13.37 -10.03 2.21
CA CYS A 328 12.57 -9.70 1.05
C CYS A 328 11.09 -9.53 1.41
N ALA A 329 10.42 -8.56 0.77
CA ALA A 329 8.99 -8.37 0.89
C ALA A 329 8.17 -9.37 0.05
N PHE A 330 8.66 -9.71 -1.15
CA PHE A 330 7.94 -10.48 -2.17
C PHE A 330 8.91 -11.35 -2.98
N ALA A 331 8.45 -12.46 -3.56
CA ALA A 331 9.29 -13.29 -4.43
C ALA A 331 9.73 -12.55 -5.71
N ASN A 332 8.85 -11.73 -6.30
CA ASN A 332 9.08 -11.12 -7.61
C ASN A 332 9.94 -9.83 -7.58
N THR A 333 10.88 -9.68 -6.63
CA THR A 333 11.79 -8.52 -6.63
C THR A 333 13.06 -8.80 -7.45
N PRO A 334 13.66 -7.79 -8.14
CA PRO A 334 14.85 -8.01 -8.97
C PRO A 334 16.05 -8.64 -8.24
N LYS A 335 16.21 -8.35 -6.93
CA LYS A 335 17.27 -8.95 -6.10
C LYS A 335 16.96 -10.39 -5.67
N TYR A 336 15.72 -10.86 -5.74
CA TYR A 336 15.35 -12.22 -5.34
C TYR A 336 16.03 -13.27 -6.22
N GLY A 337 15.87 -13.17 -7.55
CA GLY A 337 16.47 -14.10 -8.51
C GLY A 337 18.01 -14.11 -8.43
N GLN A 338 18.62 -12.93 -8.28
CA GLN A 338 20.06 -12.78 -8.09
C GLN A 338 20.56 -13.55 -6.85
N VAL A 339 19.86 -13.45 -5.72
CA VAL A 339 20.26 -14.10 -4.46
C VAL A 339 19.96 -15.60 -4.48
N LYS A 340 18.85 -16.02 -5.08
CA LYS A 340 18.50 -17.44 -5.26
C LYS A 340 19.54 -18.17 -6.11
N ALA A 341 19.97 -17.56 -7.21
CA ALA A 341 21.04 -18.09 -8.06
C ALA A 341 22.41 -18.10 -7.34
N ALA A 342 22.63 -17.21 -6.38
CA ALA A 342 23.84 -17.16 -5.55
C ALA A 342 23.77 -18.02 -4.28
N GLY A 343 22.70 -18.80 -4.07
CA GLY A 343 22.54 -19.67 -2.89
C GLY A 343 22.32 -18.94 -1.56
N GLY A 344 21.99 -17.64 -1.57
CA GLY A 344 21.78 -16.86 -0.35
C GLY A 344 20.43 -17.13 0.32
N LEU A 345 20.37 -17.02 1.65
CA LEU A 345 19.15 -17.29 2.41
C LEU A 345 18.12 -16.17 2.22
N ILE A 346 17.00 -16.44 1.56
CA ILE A 346 15.93 -15.44 1.36
C ILE A 346 14.85 -15.62 2.43
N VAL A 347 14.65 -14.59 3.25
CA VAL A 347 13.80 -14.60 4.44
C VAL A 347 12.79 -13.45 4.45
N ARG A 348 11.67 -13.66 5.15
CA ARG A 348 10.60 -12.67 5.36
C ARG A 348 10.95 -11.64 6.44
N LYS A 349 10.32 -10.47 6.39
CA LYS A 349 10.49 -9.36 7.35
C LYS A 349 10.19 -9.77 8.81
N GLU A 350 9.25 -10.69 9.00
CA GLU A 350 8.79 -11.19 10.29
C GLU A 350 9.94 -11.77 11.12
N TRP A 351 10.96 -12.38 10.51
CA TRP A 351 12.10 -12.95 11.23
C TRP A 351 12.84 -11.90 12.08
N VAL A 352 13.11 -10.73 11.50
CA VAL A 352 13.79 -9.61 12.19
C VAL A 352 12.86 -8.96 13.21
N LEU A 353 11.57 -8.84 12.90
CA LEU A 353 10.58 -8.29 13.83
C LEU A 353 10.38 -9.18 15.06
N ASP A 354 10.28 -10.50 14.88
CA ASP A 354 10.16 -11.48 15.95
C ASP A 354 11.45 -11.57 16.78
N CYS A 355 12.64 -11.61 16.17
CA CYS A 355 13.91 -11.58 16.92
C CYS A 355 14.02 -10.30 17.77
N HIS A 356 13.62 -9.15 17.22
CA HIS A 356 13.62 -7.88 17.94
C HIS A 356 12.57 -7.82 19.06
N LYS A 357 11.39 -8.43 18.86
CA LYS A 357 10.29 -8.47 19.84
C LYS A 357 10.60 -9.43 21.00
N ARG A 358 11.12 -10.62 20.71
CA ARG A 358 11.42 -11.67 21.71
C ARG A 358 12.79 -11.53 22.36
N LYS A 359 13.64 -10.61 21.87
CA LYS A 359 15.03 -10.39 22.33
C LYS A 359 15.85 -11.69 22.37
N GLN A 360 15.62 -12.57 21.38
CA GLN A 360 16.24 -13.89 21.26
C GLN A 360 16.55 -14.20 19.80
N LYS A 361 17.57 -15.02 19.54
CA LYS A 361 17.93 -15.50 18.20
C LYS A 361 16.97 -16.60 17.76
N ILE A 362 16.08 -16.30 16.82
CA ILE A 362 15.09 -17.26 16.30
C ILE A 362 15.62 -17.92 15.03
N SER A 363 15.34 -19.22 14.87
CA SER A 363 15.70 -19.96 13.65
C SER A 363 15.02 -19.38 12.41
N TYR A 364 15.82 -19.05 11.39
CA TYR A 364 15.35 -18.47 10.13
C TYR A 364 14.53 -19.47 9.29
N LYS A 365 14.64 -20.79 9.54
CA LYS A 365 14.01 -21.85 8.72
C LYS A 365 12.51 -21.62 8.47
N ARG A 366 11.75 -21.22 9.51
CA ARG A 366 10.29 -20.96 9.42
C ARG A 366 9.91 -19.68 8.68
N TYR A 367 10.89 -18.84 8.32
CA TYR A 367 10.70 -17.55 7.67
C TYR A 367 11.31 -17.49 6.27
N LEU A 368 11.81 -18.61 5.75
CA LEU A 368 12.27 -18.70 4.37
C LEU A 368 11.12 -18.39 3.39
N MET A 369 11.51 -17.88 2.21
CA MET A 369 10.61 -17.61 1.07
C MET A 369 10.60 -18.75 0.05
N ASP A 370 11.71 -19.49 -0.07
CA ASP A 370 11.78 -20.75 -0.81
C ASP A 370 11.70 -21.91 0.18
N GLY A 371 10.71 -22.77 -0.02
CA GLY A 371 10.40 -23.86 0.90
C GLY A 371 9.24 -24.69 0.35
N ALA A 372 9.49 -25.44 -0.72
CA ALA A 372 8.65 -26.58 -1.05
C ALA A 372 8.74 -27.60 0.10
N GLU A 373 7.57 -28.08 0.48
CA GLU A 373 7.20 -29.06 1.51
C GLU A 373 8.29 -29.81 2.30
N SER A 374 8.14 -29.78 3.63
CA SER A 374 8.34 -30.97 4.45
C SER A 374 7.34 -30.95 5.60
N SER A 375 6.25 -31.71 5.40
CA SER A 375 5.66 -32.46 6.50
C SER A 375 6.66 -33.55 6.94
N SER A 376 6.49 -34.04 8.17
CA SER A 376 6.85 -35.40 8.60
C SER A 376 8.16 -36.00 8.07
N GLU A 377 9.21 -35.97 8.89
CA GLU A 377 10.00 -37.19 9.13
C GLU A 377 10.14 -37.44 10.64
N GLU A 378 10.36 -38.71 10.96
CA GLU A 378 10.12 -39.35 12.24
C GLU A 378 11.16 -38.98 13.31
N SER A 379 10.77 -39.05 14.58
CA SER A 379 11.69 -39.13 15.72
C SER A 379 11.24 -40.31 16.57
N THR A 380 11.97 -41.42 16.48
CA THR A 380 11.72 -42.61 17.29
C THR A 380 12.06 -42.34 18.77
N PRO A 381 11.41 -43.05 19.72
CA PRO A 381 11.32 -42.59 21.11
C PRO A 381 12.45 -43.11 22.02
N GLU A 382 12.75 -42.32 23.05
CA GLU A 382 13.19 -42.81 24.36
C GLU A 382 12.30 -42.14 25.43
N ASP A 383 11.78 -42.94 26.37
CA ASP A 383 10.72 -42.52 27.31
C ASP A 383 11.22 -41.72 28.53
N ASP A 384 10.42 -40.73 28.96
CA ASP A 384 10.01 -40.62 30.37
C ASP A 384 8.67 -39.84 30.49
N ASP A 385 7.85 -40.17 31.48
CA ASP A 385 6.40 -39.88 31.51
C ASP A 385 5.98 -38.72 32.43
N ARG A 386 5.08 -37.84 31.95
CA ARG A 386 3.84 -37.48 32.68
C ARG A 386 2.80 -36.72 31.86
N SER A 387 1.65 -37.38 31.69
CA SER A 387 0.38 -36.86 31.17
C SER A 387 0.00 -35.43 31.58
N ASP A 388 -0.47 -34.64 30.60
CA ASP A 388 -1.12 -33.34 30.81
C ASP A 388 -2.66 -33.39 30.56
N GLU A 389 -3.19 -34.57 30.24
CA GLU A 389 -4.53 -34.73 29.66
C GLU A 389 -5.67 -34.88 30.70
N GLU A 390 -5.32 -35.06 31.98
CA GLU A 390 -6.28 -34.98 33.08
C GLU A 390 -6.77 -33.54 33.33
N LYS A 391 -5.88 -32.54 33.20
CA LYS A 391 -6.22 -31.13 33.47
C LYS A 391 -7.33 -30.62 32.55
N LYS A 392 -7.29 -31.01 31.27
CA LYS A 392 -8.36 -30.69 30.30
C LYS A 392 -9.67 -31.37 30.68
N LYS A 393 -9.64 -32.67 31.01
CA LYS A 393 -10.84 -33.45 31.36
C LYS A 393 -11.53 -32.92 32.63
N VAL A 394 -10.78 -32.52 33.65
CA VAL A 394 -11.33 -31.88 34.87
C VAL A 394 -12.00 -30.55 34.55
N CYS A 395 -11.38 -29.71 33.71
CA CYS A 395 -11.94 -28.41 33.34
C CYS A 395 -13.27 -28.56 32.55
N TRP A 396 -13.31 -29.45 31.56
CA TRP A 396 -14.53 -29.75 30.80
C TRP A 396 -15.62 -30.48 31.62
N ALA A 397 -15.26 -31.15 32.72
CA ALA A 397 -16.22 -31.79 33.62
C ALA A 397 -16.92 -30.77 34.55
N LEU A 398 -16.17 -29.84 35.15
CA LEU A 398 -16.71 -28.78 36.01
C LEU A 398 -17.73 -27.91 35.26
N LEU A 399 -17.37 -27.44 34.06
CA LEU A 399 -18.24 -26.61 33.21
C LEU A 399 -19.60 -27.27 32.89
N ARG A 400 -19.61 -28.62 32.80
CA ARG A 400 -20.80 -29.41 32.48
C ARG A 400 -21.78 -29.54 33.65
N VAL A 401 -21.29 -29.53 34.89
CA VAL A 401 -22.13 -29.59 36.10
C VAL A 401 -22.87 -28.26 36.31
N GLU A 402 -22.19 -27.13 36.08
CA GLU A 402 -22.79 -25.79 36.19
C GLU A 402 -23.95 -25.59 35.19
N MET A 403 -23.76 -26.04 33.94
CA MET A 403 -24.80 -25.98 32.89
C MET A 403 -26.08 -26.77 33.25
N GLN A 404 -25.98 -27.85 34.04
CA GLN A 404 -27.15 -28.66 34.41
C GLN A 404 -27.96 -28.05 35.55
N LYS A 405 -27.35 -27.26 36.45
CA LYS A 405 -28.10 -26.51 37.48
C LYS A 405 -29.02 -25.45 36.86
N LYS A 406 -28.55 -24.71 35.85
CA LYS A 406 -29.30 -23.60 35.24
C LYS A 406 -30.50 -24.05 34.37
N LYS A 407 -30.73 -25.35 34.19
CA LYS A 407 -31.80 -25.91 33.32
C LYS A 407 -32.95 -26.60 34.06
N ARG A 408 -33.05 -26.45 35.38
CA ARG A 408 -34.07 -27.10 36.24
C ARG A 408 -34.86 -26.09 37.09
N GLY A 409 -35.14 -24.91 36.54
CA GLY A 409 -35.57 -23.75 37.32
C GLY A 409 -36.69 -22.87 36.76
N GLU A 410 -37.41 -23.25 35.70
CA GLU A 410 -38.56 -22.48 35.18
C GLU A 410 -39.60 -23.40 34.52
N SER A 411 -40.78 -23.57 35.15
CA SER A 411 -41.96 -24.20 34.54
C SER A 411 -43.25 -23.93 35.34
N ALA A 412 -43.74 -22.68 35.27
CA ALA A 412 -45.09 -22.19 35.59
C ALA A 412 -45.11 -20.68 35.30
N GLY A 413 -46.16 -20.02 34.79
CA GLY A 413 -47.41 -20.49 34.21
C GLY A 413 -48.34 -19.32 33.84
N VAL A 414 -48.83 -19.32 32.59
CA VAL A 414 -50.27 -19.16 32.22
C VAL A 414 -51.06 -17.86 32.56
N ARG A 415 -51.74 -17.32 31.51
CA ARG A 415 -52.91 -16.37 31.45
C ARG A 415 -52.73 -14.83 31.47
N GLN A 416 -52.83 -14.23 30.27
CA GLN A 416 -54.01 -13.53 29.70
C GLN A 416 -54.65 -12.28 30.39
N ARG A 417 -55.01 -11.25 29.56
CA ARG A 417 -55.67 -9.93 29.84
C ARG A 417 -54.78 -8.86 30.52
N GLY A 418 -54.95 -7.54 30.31
CA GLY A 418 -55.63 -6.80 29.23
C GLY A 418 -56.40 -5.51 29.65
N GLY A 419 -56.12 -4.36 29.00
CA GLY A 419 -57.00 -3.15 28.94
C GLY A 419 -56.55 -1.87 29.70
N GLY A 420 -57.00 -0.68 29.23
CA GLY A 420 -56.81 0.66 29.84
C GLY A 420 -55.50 1.39 29.43
N ARG A 421 -55.41 2.67 29.01
CA ARG A 421 -56.16 3.94 29.26
C ARG A 421 -55.94 4.46 30.70
N GLU A 422 -55.48 5.70 30.98
CA GLU A 422 -55.91 7.03 30.45
C GLU A 422 -54.82 8.14 30.50
N GLU A 423 -55.16 9.38 30.12
CA GLU A 423 -54.31 10.59 30.02
C GLU A 423 -54.23 11.44 31.32
N ARG A 424 -53.28 12.40 31.41
CA ARG A 424 -53.54 13.86 31.63
C ARG A 424 -52.29 14.77 31.55
N LYS A 425 -52.49 16.09 31.67
CA LYS A 425 -51.61 17.21 31.21
C LYS A 425 -51.04 18.09 32.34
N SER A 426 -50.30 19.14 31.93
CA SER A 426 -50.00 20.44 32.60
C SER A 426 -48.77 20.48 33.53
N GLU A 427 -47.96 21.54 33.63
CA GLU A 427 -47.78 22.76 32.79
C GLU A 427 -46.36 23.37 33.02
N GLY A 428 -45.97 24.42 32.27
CA GLY A 428 -44.64 25.08 32.39
C GLY A 428 -44.61 26.27 33.38
N PRO A 429 -43.65 27.23 33.30
CA PRO A 429 -42.57 27.40 32.30
C PRO A 429 -41.15 27.64 32.93
N GLY A 430 -40.13 27.87 32.09
CA GLY A 430 -38.83 28.40 32.55
C GLY A 430 -37.75 28.43 31.46
N GLU A 431 -37.37 29.63 31.00
CA GLU A 431 -36.28 29.83 30.02
C GLU A 431 -34.92 29.83 30.70
N LYS A 432 -33.93 29.12 30.13
CA LYS A 432 -32.52 29.53 30.16
C LYS A 432 -31.79 29.18 28.87
N GLU A 433 -30.97 30.14 28.47
CA GLU A 433 -30.04 30.13 27.36
C GLU A 433 -29.02 28.98 27.47
N ASN A 434 -28.81 28.22 26.40
CA ASN A 434 -27.75 27.22 26.31
C ASN A 434 -26.60 27.80 25.47
N ASP A 435 -25.44 28.02 26.10
CA ASP A 435 -24.16 28.23 25.42
C ASP A 435 -23.60 26.87 24.97
N PRO A 436 -23.53 26.55 23.66
CA PRO A 436 -23.03 25.26 23.18
C PRO A 436 -21.50 25.20 23.06
N TYR A 437 -20.75 26.22 23.51
CA TYR A 437 -19.30 26.29 23.31
C TYR A 437 -18.48 26.70 24.55
N GLY A 438 -19.08 26.78 25.74
CA GLY A 438 -18.40 27.04 27.02
C GLY A 438 -17.45 25.94 27.53
N GLY A 439 -17.03 24.99 26.69
CA GLY A 439 -16.19 23.84 27.05
C GLY A 439 -14.69 24.10 26.89
N SER A 440 -14.06 24.75 27.87
CA SER A 440 -12.59 24.90 27.89
C SER A 440 -11.89 23.56 28.08
N THR A 441 -10.72 23.41 27.46
CA THR A 441 -9.78 22.34 27.77
C THR A 441 -9.08 22.63 29.09
N ASP A 442 -9.10 21.70 30.04
CA ASP A 442 -7.92 21.11 30.72
C ASP A 442 -8.35 20.28 31.94
N GLU A 443 -8.40 18.96 31.81
CA GLU A 443 -8.22 18.07 32.97
C GLU A 443 -7.57 16.74 32.54
N ASN A 444 -6.37 16.47 33.05
CA ASN A 444 -5.63 15.23 32.82
C ASN A 444 -5.81 14.32 34.04
N THR A 445 -6.99 13.72 34.15
CA THR A 445 -7.37 12.82 35.26
C THR A 445 -7.37 11.36 34.82
N ASP A 446 -6.94 10.48 35.73
CA ASP A 446 -6.67 9.07 35.50
C ASP A 446 -7.94 8.20 35.57
N ALA A 447 -7.89 7.06 34.88
CA ALA A 447 -8.79 5.90 34.99
C ALA A 447 -10.31 6.14 35.18
N GLU A 448 -11.07 6.10 34.08
CA GLU A 448 -12.22 5.18 34.02
C GLU A 448 -12.10 4.28 32.78
N GLU A 449 -12.40 3.00 32.98
CA GLU A 449 -12.25 1.92 31.99
C GLU A 449 -13.59 1.75 31.25
N GLU A 450 -13.79 2.44 30.12
CA GLU A 450 -14.94 2.24 29.24
C GLU A 450 -15.05 0.75 28.89
N GLU A 451 -16.10 0.08 29.38
CA GLU A 451 -16.29 -1.36 29.19
C GLU A 451 -16.21 -1.70 27.69
N ASP A 452 -15.29 -2.61 27.34
CA ASP A 452 -14.94 -3.00 25.97
C ASP A 452 -16.08 -3.82 25.34
N LYS A 453 -17.11 -3.11 24.90
CA LYS A 453 -18.38 -3.64 24.37
C LYS A 453 -18.06 -4.66 23.25
N PRO A 454 -18.46 -5.93 23.39
CA PRO A 454 -17.98 -6.99 22.52
C PRO A 454 -18.30 -6.70 21.06
N ILE A 455 -17.27 -6.72 20.21
CA ILE A 455 -17.38 -6.50 18.78
C ILE A 455 -18.43 -7.46 18.22
N PRO A 456 -19.47 -6.99 17.49
CA PRO A 456 -20.51 -7.86 16.98
C PRO A 456 -19.93 -8.90 16.02
N GLU A 457 -20.30 -10.16 16.23
CA GLU A 457 -19.80 -11.30 15.45
C GLU A 457 -20.16 -11.13 13.97
N LEU A 458 -19.16 -11.32 13.09
CA LEU A 458 -19.34 -11.16 11.65
C LEU A 458 -20.08 -12.38 11.04
N PRO A 459 -20.92 -12.21 10.01
CA PRO A 459 -21.76 -13.30 9.52
C PRO A 459 -21.01 -14.37 8.70
N ASP A 460 -21.09 -15.61 9.14
CA ASP A 460 -20.39 -16.80 8.62
C ASP A 460 -20.87 -17.34 7.24
N PHE A 461 -21.37 -16.50 6.33
CA PHE A 461 -22.10 -16.93 5.12
C PHE A 461 -21.34 -17.86 4.16
N LEU A 462 -20.00 -17.77 4.11
CA LEU A 462 -19.14 -18.50 3.18
C LEU A 462 -18.27 -19.57 3.87
N THR A 463 -18.58 -19.91 5.12
CA THR A 463 -17.87 -20.91 5.93
C THR A 463 -17.59 -22.20 5.16
N GLY A 464 -16.32 -22.63 5.18
CA GLY A 464 -15.86 -23.87 4.54
C GLY A 464 -15.77 -23.83 3.02
N LYS A 465 -15.97 -22.67 2.38
CA LYS A 465 -15.86 -22.50 0.92
C LYS A 465 -14.50 -21.91 0.54
N TRP A 466 -13.89 -22.51 -0.48
CA TRP A 466 -12.58 -22.12 -1.00
C TRP A 466 -12.74 -21.48 -2.38
N PHE A 467 -12.13 -20.32 -2.54
CA PHE A 467 -12.29 -19.43 -3.69
C PHE A 467 -10.96 -19.16 -4.38
N TYR A 468 -10.97 -19.14 -5.71
CA TYR A 468 -9.87 -18.65 -6.54
C TYR A 468 -10.33 -17.46 -7.38
N LEU A 469 -9.49 -16.43 -7.53
CA LEU A 469 -9.82 -15.20 -8.27
C LEU A 469 -9.10 -15.19 -9.63
N TYR A 470 -9.76 -15.73 -10.67
CA TYR A 470 -9.19 -15.85 -12.02
C TYR A 470 -9.39 -14.60 -12.87
N GLY A 471 -8.39 -14.29 -13.70
CA GLY A 471 -8.45 -13.24 -14.71
C GLY A 471 -8.09 -11.83 -14.21
N LYS A 472 -8.30 -10.85 -15.09
CA LYS A 472 -7.99 -9.43 -14.85
C LYS A 472 -9.18 -8.70 -14.21
N PHE A 473 -9.03 -8.32 -12.95
CA PHE A 473 -9.96 -7.45 -12.23
C PHE A 473 -9.41 -6.01 -12.11
N PRO A 474 -10.27 -4.98 -12.05
CA PRO A 474 -9.91 -3.68 -11.49
C PRO A 474 -9.31 -3.83 -10.08
N GLU A 475 -8.27 -3.07 -9.78
CA GLU A 475 -7.46 -3.24 -8.55
C GLU A 475 -8.29 -3.13 -7.27
N ASN A 476 -9.24 -2.18 -7.22
CA ASN A 476 -10.20 -2.04 -6.13
C ASN A 476 -11.15 -3.26 -6.02
N GLN A 477 -11.55 -3.85 -7.14
CA GLN A 477 -12.53 -4.93 -7.17
C GLN A 477 -11.95 -6.25 -6.62
N ARG A 478 -10.70 -6.61 -6.97
CA ARG A 478 -10.03 -7.79 -6.40
C ARG A 478 -9.93 -7.68 -4.88
N ARG A 479 -9.53 -6.50 -4.38
CA ARG A 479 -9.43 -6.21 -2.94
C ARG A 479 -10.79 -6.26 -2.22
N LEU A 480 -11.86 -5.76 -2.86
CA LEU A 480 -13.23 -5.84 -2.33
C LEU A 480 -13.72 -7.30 -2.26
N LEU A 481 -13.51 -8.09 -3.31
CA LEU A 481 -13.87 -9.51 -3.33
C LEU A 481 -13.13 -10.28 -2.23
N GLN A 482 -11.81 -10.13 -2.12
CA GLN A 482 -11.02 -10.78 -1.08
C GLN A 482 -11.45 -10.35 0.33
N ARG A 483 -11.75 -9.05 0.54
CA ARG A 483 -12.28 -8.55 1.81
C ARG A 483 -13.62 -9.19 2.17
N TYR A 484 -14.57 -9.25 1.24
CA TYR A 484 -15.89 -9.81 1.51
C TYR A 484 -15.86 -11.33 1.70
N ILE A 485 -15.05 -12.06 0.92
CA ILE A 485 -14.92 -13.51 1.10
C ILE A 485 -14.38 -13.83 2.50
N VAL A 486 -13.30 -13.17 2.93
CA VAL A 486 -12.71 -13.36 4.26
C VAL A 486 -13.63 -12.86 5.38
N ALA A 487 -14.33 -11.72 5.19
CA ALA A 487 -15.27 -11.19 6.18
C ALA A 487 -16.51 -12.07 6.39
N PHE A 488 -16.82 -12.96 5.46
CA PHE A 488 -17.88 -13.97 5.59
C PHE A 488 -17.34 -15.40 5.82
N ASN A 489 -16.10 -15.53 6.33
CA ASN A 489 -15.46 -16.80 6.69
C ASN A 489 -15.23 -17.79 5.50
N GLY A 490 -15.10 -17.26 4.29
CA GLY A 490 -14.60 -17.99 3.13
C GLY A 490 -13.07 -17.88 2.99
N ALA A 491 -12.43 -18.92 2.47
CA ALA A 491 -11.00 -18.94 2.19
C ALA A 491 -10.71 -18.51 0.74
N VAL A 492 -9.69 -17.67 0.52
CA VAL A 492 -9.22 -17.30 -0.82
C VAL A 492 -7.81 -17.86 -1.02
N GLU A 493 -7.64 -18.66 -2.07
CA GLU A 493 -6.33 -19.16 -2.52
C GLU A 493 -5.75 -18.25 -3.59
N ASP A 494 -4.42 -18.09 -3.56
CA ASP A 494 -3.67 -17.34 -4.59
C ASP A 494 -3.38 -18.19 -5.85
N TYR A 495 -3.60 -19.50 -5.78
CA TYR A 495 -3.36 -20.48 -6.84
C TYR A 495 -4.53 -21.44 -7.00
N MET A 496 -4.70 -22.00 -8.20
CA MET A 496 -5.63 -23.09 -8.42
C MET A 496 -5.14 -24.35 -7.70
N SER A 497 -6.01 -25.00 -6.93
CA SER A 497 -5.69 -26.21 -6.16
C SER A 497 -6.93 -27.07 -5.93
N GLU A 498 -6.73 -28.36 -5.62
CA GLU A 498 -7.79 -29.37 -5.42
C GLU A 498 -8.86 -29.00 -4.38
N LYS A 499 -8.56 -28.03 -3.50
CA LYS A 499 -9.48 -27.55 -2.46
C LYS A 499 -10.45 -26.49 -2.96
N VAL A 500 -10.14 -25.81 -4.06
CA VAL A 500 -10.95 -24.72 -4.62
C VAL A 500 -12.29 -25.28 -5.07
N GLN A 501 -13.39 -24.67 -4.62
CA GLN A 501 -14.75 -25.02 -5.05
C GLN A 501 -15.32 -23.96 -6.00
N PHE A 502 -14.95 -22.68 -5.83
CA PHE A 502 -15.51 -21.57 -6.60
C PHE A 502 -14.43 -20.75 -7.30
N VAL A 503 -14.51 -20.68 -8.63
CA VAL A 503 -13.66 -19.79 -9.43
C VAL A 503 -14.44 -18.51 -9.69
N ILE A 504 -14.03 -17.41 -9.06
CA ILE A 504 -14.56 -16.09 -9.39
C ILE A 504 -13.87 -15.60 -10.65
N THR A 505 -14.62 -15.27 -11.71
CA THR A 505 -14.09 -14.60 -12.91
C THR A 505 -15.00 -13.49 -13.39
N SER A 506 -14.41 -12.36 -13.81
CA SER A 506 -15.13 -11.24 -14.44
C SER A 506 -15.19 -11.35 -15.97
N GLN A 507 -14.73 -12.47 -16.54
CA GLN A 507 -14.64 -12.70 -17.99
C GLN A 507 -15.76 -13.67 -18.44
N GLY A 508 -15.77 -14.03 -19.73
CA GLY A 508 -16.66 -15.07 -20.25
C GLY A 508 -16.21 -16.47 -19.85
N TRP A 509 -16.71 -17.49 -20.55
CA TRP A 509 -16.04 -18.79 -20.61
C TRP A 509 -14.64 -18.61 -21.24
N ASP A 510 -13.71 -19.46 -20.84
CA ASP A 510 -12.29 -19.45 -21.20
C ASP A 510 -11.90 -20.92 -21.33
N ASP A 511 -11.19 -21.31 -22.40
CA ASP A 511 -10.87 -22.70 -22.71
C ASP A 511 -10.13 -23.40 -21.54
N SER A 512 -9.37 -22.65 -20.73
CA SER A 512 -8.70 -23.16 -19.53
C SER A 512 -9.64 -23.62 -18.40
N PHE A 513 -10.93 -23.30 -18.47
CA PHE A 513 -11.95 -23.80 -17.54
C PHE A 513 -12.30 -25.27 -17.80
N GLU A 514 -12.12 -25.74 -19.03
CA GLU A 514 -12.34 -27.16 -19.39
C GLU A 514 -11.17 -28.01 -18.88
N ASP A 515 -9.93 -27.54 -19.04
CA ASP A 515 -8.75 -28.14 -18.40
C ASP A 515 -8.90 -28.19 -16.86
N ALA A 516 -9.30 -27.08 -16.25
CA ALA A 516 -9.53 -27.02 -14.81
C ALA A 516 -10.64 -27.98 -14.33
N LEU A 517 -11.69 -28.22 -15.13
CA LEU A 517 -12.74 -29.19 -14.84
C LEU A 517 -12.28 -30.65 -15.00
N MET A 518 -11.34 -30.93 -15.91
CA MET A 518 -10.71 -32.25 -16.02
C MET A 518 -9.86 -32.58 -14.79
N GLU A 519 -9.16 -31.59 -14.22
CA GLU A 519 -8.47 -31.74 -12.93
C GLU A 519 -9.44 -31.82 -11.75
N ASN A 520 -10.47 -30.96 -11.74
CA ASN A 520 -11.35 -30.76 -10.58
C ASN A 520 -12.83 -30.59 -10.98
N GLY A 521 -13.52 -31.70 -11.25
CA GLY A 521 -14.94 -31.72 -11.66
C GLY A 521 -15.96 -31.16 -10.65
N ASN A 522 -15.54 -30.72 -9.47
CA ASN A 522 -16.38 -30.06 -8.45
C ASN A 522 -16.37 -28.52 -8.54
N LEU A 523 -15.60 -27.93 -9.47
CA LEU A 523 -15.49 -26.48 -9.63
C LEU A 523 -16.80 -25.84 -10.10
N SER A 524 -17.09 -24.66 -9.55
CA SER A 524 -18.18 -23.78 -10.00
C SER A 524 -17.64 -22.41 -10.39
N PHE A 525 -17.63 -22.11 -11.69
CA PHE A 525 -17.25 -20.81 -12.25
C PHE A 525 -18.39 -19.81 -12.05
N VAL A 526 -18.11 -18.68 -11.41
CA VAL A 526 -19.13 -17.72 -10.95
C VAL A 526 -18.66 -16.28 -11.08
N LYS A 527 -19.61 -15.37 -11.25
CA LYS A 527 -19.36 -13.94 -11.48
C LYS A 527 -19.19 -13.20 -10.14
N PRO A 528 -18.32 -12.18 -10.04
CA PRO A 528 -18.16 -11.29 -8.87
C PRO A 528 -19.45 -10.76 -8.25
N SER A 529 -20.49 -10.58 -9.06
CA SER A 529 -21.81 -10.13 -8.63
C SER A 529 -22.49 -11.07 -7.61
N TRP A 530 -22.08 -12.33 -7.51
CA TRP A 530 -22.56 -13.24 -6.45
C TRP A 530 -22.10 -12.79 -5.05
N ILE A 531 -20.80 -12.54 -4.89
CA ILE A 531 -20.19 -12.11 -3.63
C ILE A 531 -20.72 -10.72 -3.23
N PHE A 532 -20.88 -9.81 -4.20
CA PHE A 532 -21.49 -8.51 -3.94
C PHE A 532 -22.97 -8.64 -3.56
N ALA A 533 -23.76 -9.49 -4.23
CA ALA A 533 -25.15 -9.71 -3.84
C ALA A 533 -25.31 -10.34 -2.44
N ILE A 534 -24.36 -11.20 -2.01
CA ILE A 534 -24.32 -11.72 -0.62
C ILE A 534 -24.08 -10.59 0.38
N ASN A 535 -23.11 -9.70 0.10
CA ASN A 535 -22.86 -8.50 0.90
C ASN A 535 -24.08 -7.58 0.96
N ASP A 536 -24.65 -7.23 -0.20
CA ASP A 536 -25.71 -6.22 -0.31
C ASP A 536 -27.05 -6.70 0.25
N ARG A 537 -27.24 -8.02 0.38
CA ARG A 537 -28.43 -8.65 0.99
C ARG A 537 -28.20 -9.22 2.38
N GLN A 538 -26.97 -9.13 2.91
CA GLN A 538 -26.53 -9.71 4.19
C GLN A 538 -27.07 -11.13 4.44
N LYS A 539 -26.92 -12.02 3.44
CA LYS A 539 -27.27 -13.44 3.54
C LYS A 539 -26.64 -14.28 2.44
N MET A 540 -26.48 -15.57 2.69
CA MET A 540 -26.10 -16.55 1.66
C MET A 540 -27.14 -16.58 0.53
N LEU A 541 -26.67 -16.66 -0.71
CA LEU A 541 -27.48 -16.73 -1.93
C LEU A 541 -27.07 -17.94 -2.78
N PRO A 542 -27.99 -18.59 -3.50
CA PRO A 542 -27.61 -19.61 -4.50
C PRO A 542 -26.65 -19.01 -5.52
N TYR A 543 -25.65 -19.79 -5.94
CA TYR A 543 -24.61 -19.38 -6.89
C TYR A 543 -25.04 -19.60 -8.36
N GLN A 544 -26.00 -20.48 -8.58
CA GLN A 544 -26.52 -20.88 -9.90
C GLN A 544 -27.01 -19.70 -10.77
N PRO A 545 -27.65 -18.63 -10.24
CA PRO A 545 -28.01 -17.45 -11.04
C PRO A 545 -26.80 -16.61 -11.49
N TYR A 546 -25.60 -16.90 -10.98
CA TYR A 546 -24.38 -16.13 -11.18
C TYR A 546 -23.26 -16.95 -11.85
N THR A 547 -23.53 -18.18 -12.28
CA THR A 547 -22.52 -19.00 -12.94
C THR A 547 -22.05 -18.38 -14.25
N VAL A 548 -20.82 -18.74 -14.61
CA VAL A 548 -20.31 -18.63 -15.98
C VAL A 548 -20.55 -19.98 -16.63
N VAL A 549 -21.06 -19.95 -17.86
CA VAL A 549 -21.37 -21.11 -18.70
C VAL A 549 -20.73 -20.88 -20.08
N PRO A 550 -20.47 -21.94 -20.87
CA PRO A 550 -20.09 -21.84 -22.28
C PRO A 550 -21.08 -21.00 -23.10
#